data_AF-M8C338-F1
#
_entry.id   AF-M8C338-F1
#
_cell.length_a   1.000
_cell.length_b   1.000
_cell.length_c   1.000
_cell.angle_alpha   90.00
_cell.angle_beta   90.00
_cell.angle_gamma   90.00
#
_symmetry.space_group_name_H-M   'P 1'
#
loop_
_entity.id
_entity.type
_entity.pdbx_description
1 polymer ?
#
loop_
_entity_poly.entity_id
_entity_poly.type
_entity_poly.pdbx_seq_one_letter_code
_entity_poly.pdbx_strand_id
1 'polypeptide(L)'
;MADESWRLPNSVQQLAANMQEPPSQYLLREQELLGGNLAGAEMPEPITTIDLGLLSSSNDPEEAAKLRSVLKTWGFFQTSMMDSVMAASREFFHLPLEEKKKCSNLIDGKHFQVEGYGNDQVRTQDQRLDWSDRLHHEHYAGGQGPRIADALKI
;
A
#
# COMPACT_ATOMS: atom_id res chain seq x y z
N MET A 1 13.50 -14.10 28.77
CA MET A 1 12.41 -13.41 28.05
C MET A 1 12.31 -14.08 26.69
N ALA A 2 11.11 -14.45 26.25
CA ALA A 2 10.93 -15.16 24.98
C ALA A 2 11.38 -14.28 23.80
N ASP A 3 11.99 -14.89 22.79
CA ASP A 3 12.35 -14.21 21.54
C ASP A 3 11.05 -13.85 20.79
N GLU A 4 10.66 -12.57 20.84
CA GLU A 4 9.45 -12.05 20.18
C GLU A 4 9.71 -11.74 18.69
N SER A 5 10.60 -12.49 18.04
CA SER A 5 11.00 -12.29 16.63
C SER A 5 9.85 -12.37 15.64
N TRP A 6 8.75 -13.04 16.00
CA TRP A 6 7.51 -13.09 15.23
C TRP A 6 6.81 -11.73 15.07
N ARG A 7 7.12 -10.73 15.92
CA ARG A 7 6.53 -9.39 15.82
C ARG A 7 7.01 -8.59 14.63
N LEU A 8 8.17 -8.95 14.08
CA LEU A 8 8.87 -8.26 13.00
C LEU A 8 9.14 -9.26 11.86
N PRO A 9 8.13 -9.59 11.05
CA PRO A 9 8.29 -10.54 9.96
C PRO A 9 9.27 -10.00 8.91
N ASN A 10 9.97 -10.91 8.23
CA ASN A 10 10.75 -10.56 7.05
C ASN A 10 9.85 -9.91 5.98
N SER A 11 10.45 -9.06 5.14
CA SER A 11 9.76 -8.48 4.00
C SER A 11 9.31 -9.57 3.02
N VAL A 12 8.18 -9.37 2.35
CA VAL A 12 7.63 -10.28 1.36
C VAL A 12 8.58 -10.46 0.18
N GLN A 13 9.30 -9.41 -0.23
CA GLN A 13 10.38 -9.52 -1.21
C GLN A 13 11.50 -10.46 -0.77
N GLN A 14 11.87 -10.46 0.53
CA GLN A 14 12.84 -11.42 1.05
C GLN A 14 12.27 -12.85 1.09
N LEU A 15 11.01 -13.01 1.47
CA LEU A 15 10.35 -14.30 1.50
C LEU A 15 10.24 -14.89 0.09
N ALA A 16 9.81 -14.10 -0.89
CA ALA A 16 9.67 -14.50 -2.29
C ALA A 16 11.01 -14.87 -2.95
N ALA A 17 12.12 -14.26 -2.53
CA ALA A 17 13.45 -14.57 -3.06
C ALA A 17 14.05 -15.86 -2.48
N ASN A 18 13.70 -16.21 -1.23
CA ASN A 18 14.39 -17.25 -0.47
C ASN A 18 13.53 -18.49 -0.19
N MET A 19 12.22 -18.44 -0.39
CA MET A 19 11.29 -19.51 -0.04
C MET A 19 10.54 -20.02 -1.27
N GLN A 20 10.32 -21.34 -1.30
CA GLN A 20 9.54 -22.00 -2.35
C GLN A 20 8.04 -21.87 -2.12
N GLU A 21 7.60 -21.84 -0.86
CA GLU A 21 6.19 -21.71 -0.47
C GLU A 21 6.04 -20.61 0.60
N PRO A 22 4.96 -19.81 0.53
CA PRO A 22 4.71 -18.75 1.51
C PRO A 22 4.34 -19.34 2.88
N PRO A 23 4.78 -18.73 3.99
CA PRO A 23 4.37 -19.14 5.33
C PRO A 23 2.84 -19.12 5.51
N SER A 24 2.32 -19.99 6.38
CA SER A 24 0.87 -20.17 6.60
C SER A 24 0.12 -18.91 7.03
N GLN A 25 0.80 -17.94 7.62
CA GLN A 25 0.24 -16.63 7.99
C GLN A 25 -0.18 -15.78 6.77
N TYR A 26 0.32 -16.09 5.57
CA TYR A 26 -0.02 -15.42 4.31
C TYR A 26 -1.04 -16.19 3.45
N LEU A 27 -1.41 -17.41 3.85
CA LEU A 27 -2.32 -18.27 3.09
C LEU A 27 -3.76 -18.03 3.51
N LEU A 28 -4.63 -17.54 2.63
CA LEU A 28 -6.08 -17.39 2.88
C LEU A 28 -6.71 -18.70 3.41
N ARG A 29 -7.65 -18.59 4.35
CA ARG A 29 -8.39 -19.77 4.82
C ARG A 29 -9.39 -20.18 3.74
N GLU A 30 -9.66 -21.48 3.64
CA GLU A 30 -10.63 -22.01 2.67
C GLU A 30 -12.03 -21.39 2.84
N GLN A 31 -12.40 -20.95 4.05
CA GLN A 31 -13.65 -20.25 4.32
C GLN A 31 -13.70 -18.82 3.75
N GLU A 32 -12.55 -18.17 3.51
CA GLU A 32 -12.44 -16.83 2.91
C GLU A 32 -12.51 -16.89 1.37
N LEU A 33 -12.08 -18.01 0.78
CA LEU A 33 -12.20 -18.27 -0.66
C LEU A 33 -13.65 -18.48 -1.11
N LEU A 34 -14.50 -19.01 -0.23
CA LEU A 34 -15.90 -19.34 -0.52
C LEU A 34 -16.85 -18.13 -0.55
N GLY A 35 -16.36 -16.93 -0.23
CA GLY A 35 -17.13 -15.68 -0.41
C GLY A 35 -17.19 -15.20 -1.86
N GLY A 36 -16.42 -15.80 -2.77
CA GLY A 36 -16.26 -15.35 -4.15
C GLY A 36 -16.48 -16.47 -5.16
N ASN A 37 -17.73 -16.90 -5.33
CA ASN A 37 -18.13 -17.64 -6.53
C ASN A 37 -18.18 -16.66 -7.72
N LEU A 38 -17.01 -16.23 -8.21
CA LEU A 38 -16.85 -15.22 -9.28
C LEU A 38 -16.65 -15.84 -10.68
N ALA A 39 -16.87 -17.15 -10.82
CA ALA A 39 -16.91 -17.78 -12.13
C ALA A 39 -18.26 -17.47 -12.80
N GLY A 40 -18.39 -16.28 -13.39
CA GLY A 40 -19.55 -15.88 -14.18
C GLY A 40 -20.12 -14.49 -13.90
N ALA A 41 -19.43 -13.64 -13.13
CA ALA A 41 -19.86 -12.26 -12.96
C ALA A 41 -19.75 -11.51 -14.30
N GLU A 42 -20.86 -10.90 -14.70
CA GLU A 42 -20.98 -9.93 -15.79
C GLU A 42 -19.80 -8.94 -15.75
N MET A 43 -19.30 -8.51 -16.92
CA MET A 43 -18.18 -7.57 -16.98
C MET A 43 -18.48 -6.38 -16.07
N PRO A 44 -17.66 -6.10 -15.04
CA PRO A 44 -17.95 -5.03 -14.12
C PRO A 44 -18.04 -3.71 -14.88
N GLU A 45 -19.02 -2.88 -14.54
CA GLU A 45 -19.17 -1.55 -15.12
C GLU A 45 -17.82 -0.81 -15.03
N PRO A 46 -17.38 -0.11 -16.10
CA PRO A 46 -16.11 0.58 -16.09
C PRO A 46 -16.09 1.66 -15.00
N ILE A 47 -15.02 1.68 -14.22
CA ILE A 47 -14.83 2.63 -13.13
C ILE A 47 -14.82 4.05 -13.72
N THR A 48 -15.60 4.94 -13.10
CA THR A 48 -15.66 6.34 -13.55
C THR A 48 -14.35 7.07 -13.25
N THR A 49 -13.75 7.67 -14.27
CA THR A 49 -12.56 8.53 -14.13
C THR A 49 -12.98 9.97 -13.84
N ILE A 50 -12.44 10.57 -12.79
CA ILE A 50 -12.64 11.97 -12.39
C ILE A 50 -11.39 12.81 -12.71
N ASP A 51 -11.60 13.93 -13.38
CA ASP A 51 -10.57 14.94 -13.64
C ASP A 51 -10.52 15.97 -12.49
N LEU A 52 -9.56 15.78 -11.59
CA LEU A 52 -9.34 16.68 -10.46
C LEU A 52 -8.79 18.06 -10.90
N GLY A 53 -8.20 18.15 -12.09
CA GLY A 53 -7.74 19.40 -12.68
C GLY A 53 -8.91 20.31 -13.04
N LEU A 54 -9.98 19.76 -13.63
CA LEU A 54 -11.22 20.50 -13.89
C LEU A 54 -11.90 20.97 -12.60
N LEU A 55 -11.93 20.12 -11.58
CA LEU A 55 -12.48 20.51 -10.27
C LEU A 55 -11.70 21.67 -9.64
N SER A 56 -10.38 21.67 -9.79
CA SER A 56 -9.51 22.66 -9.15
C SER A 56 -9.42 23.98 -9.93
N SER A 57 -9.43 23.93 -11.26
CA SER A 57 -9.15 25.09 -12.13
C SER A 57 -10.40 25.81 -12.65
N SER A 58 -11.46 25.06 -12.99
CA SER A 58 -12.69 25.63 -13.57
C SER A 58 -13.90 25.50 -12.66
N ASN A 59 -13.77 24.83 -11.51
CA ASN A 59 -14.87 24.48 -10.60
C ASN A 59 -16.07 23.89 -11.38
N ASP A 60 -15.75 22.98 -12.30
CA ASP A 60 -16.70 22.45 -13.27
C ASP A 60 -17.89 21.77 -12.55
N PRO A 61 -19.12 22.26 -12.74
CA PRO A 61 -20.29 21.75 -12.03
C PRO A 61 -20.68 20.33 -12.47
N GLU A 62 -20.36 19.94 -13.71
CA GLU A 62 -20.63 18.62 -14.27
C GLU A 62 -19.66 17.59 -13.68
N GLU A 63 -18.36 17.90 -13.67
CA GLU A 63 -17.35 17.03 -13.06
C GLU A 63 -17.56 16.90 -11.55
N ALA A 64 -17.99 17.97 -10.88
CA ALA A 64 -18.36 17.92 -9.47
C ALA A 64 -19.62 17.08 -9.21
N ALA A 65 -20.60 17.11 -10.12
CA ALA A 65 -21.80 16.27 -10.03
C ALA A 65 -21.47 14.79 -10.24
N LYS A 66 -20.58 14.50 -11.19
CA LYS A 66 -20.05 13.16 -11.46
C LYS A 66 -19.30 12.60 -10.26
N LEU A 67 -18.40 13.38 -9.64
CA LEU A 67 -17.72 12.98 -8.40
C LEU A 67 -18.72 12.67 -7.28
N ARG A 68 -19.72 13.54 -7.05
CA ARG A 68 -20.78 13.30 -6.05
C ARG A 68 -21.58 12.03 -6.34
N SER A 69 -21.85 11.73 -7.60
CA SER A 69 -22.59 10.53 -8.01
C SER A 69 -21.77 9.27 -7.68
N VAL A 70 -20.50 9.23 -8.09
CA VAL A 70 -19.62 8.07 -7.89
C VAL A 70 -19.38 7.80 -6.41
N LEU A 71 -19.17 8.84 -5.60
CA LEU A 71 -19.03 8.69 -4.15
C LEU A 71 -20.29 8.13 -3.46
N LYS A 72 -21.49 8.39 -4.01
CA LYS A 72 -22.74 7.85 -3.48
C LYS A 72 -23.02 6.41 -3.91
N THR A 73 -22.64 6.05 -5.13
CA THR A 73 -22.97 4.73 -5.70
C THR A 73 -21.89 3.70 -5.38
N TRP A 74 -20.63 4.02 -5.69
CA TRP A 74 -19.51 3.08 -5.64
C TRP A 74 -18.53 3.37 -4.50
N GLY A 75 -18.35 4.65 -4.17
CA GLY A 75 -17.39 5.09 -3.15
C GLY A 75 -15.93 5.14 -3.62
N PHE A 76 -15.64 4.76 -4.87
CA PHE A 76 -14.30 4.82 -5.46
C PHE A 76 -14.34 5.31 -6.92
N PHE A 77 -13.26 5.95 -7.37
CA PHE A 77 -13.11 6.50 -8.71
C PHE A 77 -11.64 6.42 -9.16
N GLN A 78 -11.38 6.56 -10.46
CA GLN A 78 -10.03 6.68 -11.01
C GLN A 78 -9.69 8.16 -11.29
N THR A 79 -8.40 8.51 -11.33
CA THR A 79 -7.96 9.84 -11.75
C THR A 79 -6.59 9.76 -12.45
N SER A 80 -6.36 10.62 -13.44
CA SER A 80 -5.11 10.68 -14.21
C SER A 80 -3.93 11.29 -13.44
N MET A 81 -4.17 11.96 -12.31
CA MET A 81 -3.11 12.58 -11.51
C MET A 81 -2.20 11.56 -10.80
N MET A 82 -2.58 10.28 -10.75
CA MET A 82 -1.84 9.25 -10.04
C MET A 82 -0.62 8.73 -10.81
N ASP A 83 -0.48 9.05 -12.10
CA ASP A 83 0.58 8.48 -12.95
C ASP A 83 1.99 8.78 -12.45
N SER A 84 2.25 10.02 -12.00
CA SER A 84 3.56 10.40 -11.45
C SER A 84 3.88 9.69 -10.14
N VAL A 85 2.90 9.56 -9.25
CA VAL A 85 3.03 8.84 -7.97
C VAL A 85 3.27 7.35 -8.24
N MET A 86 2.54 6.76 -9.19
CA MET A 86 2.75 5.37 -9.60
C MET A 86 4.15 5.17 -10.19
N ALA A 87 4.64 6.09 -11.04
CA ALA A 87 5.98 6.04 -11.58
C ALA A 87 7.06 6.12 -10.47
N ALA A 88 6.97 7.10 -9.58
CA ALA A 88 7.89 7.25 -8.45
C ALA A 88 7.89 6.03 -7.52
N SER A 89 6.70 5.49 -7.20
CA SER A 89 6.59 4.26 -6.41
C SER A 89 7.26 3.09 -7.11
N ARG A 90 7.09 2.96 -8.43
CA ARG A 90 7.68 1.88 -9.20
C ARG A 90 9.21 1.98 -9.14
N GLU A 91 9.76 3.16 -9.37
CA GLU A 91 11.20 3.40 -9.27
C GLU A 91 11.75 2.98 -7.91
N PHE A 92 11.10 3.37 -6.81
CA PHE A 92 11.50 2.98 -5.47
C PHE A 92 11.50 1.47 -5.25
N PHE A 93 10.41 0.78 -5.61
CA PHE A 93 10.30 -0.66 -5.36
C PHE A 93 11.25 -1.50 -6.25
N HIS A 94 11.70 -0.96 -7.39
CA HIS A 94 12.75 -1.55 -8.24
C HIS A 94 14.17 -1.40 -7.69
N LEU A 95 14.39 -0.53 -6.69
CA LEU A 95 15.69 -0.41 -6.05
C LEU A 95 16.09 -1.74 -5.37
N PRO A 96 17.40 -1.99 -5.21
CA PRO A 96 17.88 -3.10 -4.39
C PRO A 96 17.31 -3.04 -2.98
N LEU A 97 17.13 -4.21 -2.35
CA LEU A 97 16.59 -4.29 -1.00
C LEU A 97 17.40 -3.47 0.02
N GLU A 98 18.72 -3.46 -0.10
CA GLU A 98 19.61 -2.71 0.79
C GLU A 98 19.41 -1.20 0.70
N GLU A 99 19.05 -0.67 -0.49
CA GLU A 99 18.70 0.74 -0.66
C GLU A 99 17.35 1.06 0.00
N LYS A 100 16.34 0.20 -0.20
CA LYS A 100 15.01 0.38 0.42
C LYS A 100 15.07 0.32 1.95
N LYS A 101 15.92 -0.55 2.50
CA LYS A 101 16.15 -0.68 3.95
C LYS A 101 16.76 0.57 4.59
N LYS A 102 17.37 1.48 3.82
CA LYS A 102 17.81 2.80 4.38
C LYS A 102 16.63 3.64 4.86
N CYS A 103 15.46 3.44 4.26
CA CYS A 103 14.21 4.07 4.65
C CYS A 103 13.38 3.15 5.56
N SER A 104 13.97 2.15 6.24
CA SER A 104 13.25 1.15 7.04
C SER A 104 12.31 1.77 8.08
N ASN A 105 11.14 1.15 8.27
CA ASN A 105 10.21 1.46 9.36
C ASN A 105 10.64 0.85 10.71
N LEU A 106 11.83 0.25 10.77
CA LEU A 106 12.47 -0.25 11.99
C LEU A 106 13.70 0.57 12.36
N ILE A 107 13.63 1.27 13.49
CA ILE A 107 14.76 1.95 14.12
C ILE A 107 15.69 0.89 14.76
N ASP A 108 16.97 0.96 14.41
CA ASP A 108 18.01 0.00 14.83
C ASP A 108 17.65 -1.47 14.54
N GLY A 109 16.77 -1.69 13.56
CA GLY A 109 16.26 -3.01 13.18
C GLY A 109 15.33 -3.67 14.19
N LYS A 110 14.87 -2.96 15.24
CA LYS A 110 14.09 -3.55 16.34
C LYS A 110 12.86 -2.75 16.75
N HIS A 111 12.89 -1.43 16.65
CA HIS A 111 11.78 -0.60 17.12
C HIS A 111 10.95 -0.12 15.94
N PHE A 112 9.69 -0.54 15.90
CA PHE A 112 8.76 -0.13 14.87
C PHE A 112 8.40 1.36 14.97
N GLN A 113 8.38 2.03 13.83
CA GLN A 113 7.76 3.33 13.60
C GLN A 113 6.79 3.22 12.42
N VAL A 114 5.80 4.11 12.34
CA VAL A 114 4.81 4.07 11.26
C VAL A 114 5.43 4.44 9.91
N GLU A 115 6.28 5.46 9.87
CA GLU A 115 6.94 5.88 8.64
C GLU A 115 8.07 4.93 8.23
N GLY A 116 8.19 4.70 6.92
CA GLY A 116 9.28 3.96 6.32
C GLY A 116 8.85 2.75 5.49
N TYR A 117 9.85 2.07 4.96
CA TYR A 117 9.73 0.84 4.20
C TYR A 117 9.72 -0.37 5.15
N GLY A 118 8.71 -1.22 5.00
CA GLY A 118 8.58 -2.44 5.78
C GLY A 118 7.12 -2.83 5.94
N ASN A 119 6.91 -3.90 6.71
CA ASN A 119 5.57 -4.37 7.05
C ASN A 119 5.12 -3.81 8.39
N ASP A 120 3.81 -3.83 8.61
CA ASP A 120 3.24 -3.47 9.90
C ASP A 120 3.71 -4.40 11.00
N GLN A 121 3.80 -3.85 12.22
CA GLN A 121 4.11 -4.65 13.39
C GLN A 121 3.01 -5.70 13.63
N VAL A 122 3.42 -6.96 13.78
CA VAL A 122 2.52 -8.07 14.06
C VAL A 122 2.10 -8.04 15.53
N ARG A 123 0.79 -8.08 15.76
CA ARG A 123 0.16 -7.93 17.09
C ARG A 123 -0.05 -9.28 17.77
N THR A 124 -0.37 -10.32 17.00
CA THR A 124 -0.59 -11.69 17.51
C THR A 124 0.13 -12.71 16.64
N GLN A 125 0.53 -13.84 17.23
CA GLN A 125 1.32 -14.86 16.52
C GLN A 125 0.52 -15.57 15.41
N ASP A 126 -0.80 -15.57 15.51
CA ASP A 126 -1.76 -16.14 14.56
C ASP A 126 -2.35 -15.12 13.59
N GLN A 127 -1.87 -13.87 13.63
CA GLN A 127 -2.31 -12.80 12.74
C GLN A 127 -2.06 -13.17 11.28
N ARG A 128 -3.07 -12.94 10.43
CA ARG A 128 -2.92 -13.01 8.98
C ARG A 128 -2.21 -11.79 8.43
N LEU A 129 -1.27 -12.02 7.54
CA LEU A 129 -0.43 -10.99 6.94
C LEU A 129 -0.71 -10.87 5.45
N ASP A 130 -0.67 -9.65 4.95
CA ASP A 130 -0.79 -9.38 3.53
C ASP A 130 0.49 -9.78 2.80
N TRP A 131 0.35 -10.36 1.60
CA TRP A 131 1.47 -10.62 0.71
C TRP A 131 1.90 -9.35 -0.04
N SER A 132 2.33 -8.34 0.70
CA SER A 132 2.80 -7.05 0.19
C SER A 132 3.90 -6.49 1.06
N ASP A 133 4.84 -5.72 0.48
CA ASP A 133 5.72 -4.81 1.23
C ASP A 133 5.20 -3.37 1.08
N ARG A 134 5.34 -2.55 2.14
CA ARG A 134 4.76 -1.20 2.18
C ARG A 134 5.84 -0.13 2.35
N LEU A 135 5.55 1.06 1.83
CA LEU A 135 6.29 2.29 2.11
C LEU A 135 5.28 3.31 2.64
N HIS A 136 5.43 3.69 3.91
CA HIS A 136 4.55 4.65 4.58
C HIS A 136 5.27 5.99 4.72
N HIS A 137 4.61 7.08 4.34
CA HIS A 137 5.09 8.43 4.55
C HIS A 137 3.98 9.28 5.18
N GLU A 138 4.25 9.88 6.33
CA GLU A 138 3.33 10.77 7.02
C GLU A 138 3.79 12.22 6.85
N HIS A 139 2.99 13.02 6.15
CA HIS A 139 3.28 14.44 6.00
C HIS A 139 2.56 15.25 7.08
N TYR A 140 3.25 15.58 8.18
CA TYR A 140 2.74 16.54 9.17
C TYR A 140 3.11 17.97 8.79
N ALA A 141 2.15 18.88 8.86
CA ALA A 141 2.42 20.31 8.74
C ALA A 141 3.34 20.78 9.90
N GLY A 142 4.63 20.96 9.60
CA GLY A 142 5.65 21.44 10.54
C GLY A 142 6.65 20.41 11.06
N GLY A 143 6.62 19.16 10.58
CA GLY A 143 7.61 18.15 10.95
C GLY A 143 8.85 18.18 10.05
N GLN A 144 10.05 18.32 10.62
CA GLN A 144 11.27 17.86 9.95
C GLN A 144 11.27 16.33 9.97
N GLY A 145 10.67 15.69 8.96
CA GLY A 145 10.79 14.26 8.72
C GLY A 145 11.81 13.99 7.61
N PRO A 146 13.09 13.71 7.93
CA PRO A 146 14.05 13.33 6.91
C PRO A 146 13.89 11.83 6.61
N ARG A 147 13.74 11.45 5.33
CA ARG A 147 14.28 10.22 4.68
C ARG A 147 13.50 9.73 3.46
N ILE A 148 12.21 10.03 3.31
CA ILE A 148 11.40 9.43 2.23
C ILE A 148 11.25 10.35 1.02
N ALA A 149 11.09 11.66 1.23
CA ALA A 149 11.03 12.64 0.12
C ALA A 149 12.31 12.60 -0.74
N ASP A 150 13.49 12.55 -0.09
CA ASP A 150 14.79 12.44 -0.78
C ASP A 150 14.94 11.12 -1.56
N ALA A 151 14.32 10.04 -1.08
CA ALA A 151 14.37 8.71 -1.72
C ALA A 151 13.39 8.58 -2.89
N LEU A 152 12.26 9.29 -2.84
CA LEU A 152 11.25 9.29 -3.90
C LEU A 152 11.49 10.35 -4.98
N LYS A 153 12.44 11.29 -4.78
CA LYS A 153 12.70 12.43 -5.69
C LYS A 153 11.41 13.22 -6.03
N ILE A 154 10.51 13.35 -5.05
CA ILE A 154 9.28 14.14 -5.17
C ILE A 154 9.54 15.54 -4.60
#